data_AF-A0A395SMX4-F1
#
_entry.id   AF-A0A395SMX4-F1
#
_cell.length_a   1.000
_cell.length_b   1.000
_cell.length_c   1.000
_cell.angle_alpha   90.00
_cell.angle_beta   90.00
_cell.angle_gamma   90.00
#
_symmetry.space_group_name_H-M   'P 1'
#
loop_
_entity.id
_entity.type
_entity.pdbx_description
1 polymer ?
#
loop_
_entity_poly.entity_id
_entity_poly.type
_entity_poly.pdbx_seq_one_letter_code
_entity_poly.pdbx_strand_id
1 'polypeptide(L)'
;MPRFYSLPAEIQNMILHLVAEPSTTSSTPHTTSSLPAKPHLAPYVCVDKFWNSFFESRTFNNLTITQDDIPALAHIVGCQRRPLLKHLWLRIELPKYLTPPTKQDEKPKVLWKVDSVFTMSISSLWDVLSEWDSTGQEGMTLELSAFSPSDWVGFLLYDCSVEKDAELYKKYLASGSTEQYEAAGDVHKPYISLHGALGTGSGELTTKERDQYWLATINNLLGWKPLDFFDNAAELPPVSVVTKFLIRRQQFREIYPTALNKMLGSFSAVQDIHIERWRCAELRDEKAWCKEAQITFGMDLPPSVKRLSLYGDMSKVFHTWEARETTVVSLAKTLRQYTRDLEYLSISHLIDAKEFLRPFWSASSEKATRSLPDWKNLKRLSLTSDIFKTGTKKDITNLLCAAARAAKKMPSLEMLELWNGGKERACVFCYRVEDTVGEITWRGTHLPALDNEVVRAWAVASINNDRPDVRESSEPIKAEDVASARQVLKYLASKDQVMHSVSACRAIGKRNRNDSDEDEMKGSKRTRNDIN
;
A
#
# COMPACT_ATOMS: atom_id res chain seq x y z
N MET A 1 -15.03 -12.33 -49.03
CA MET A 1 -14.69 -12.32 -47.59
C MET A 1 -15.90 -12.79 -46.80
N PRO A 2 -15.74 -13.66 -45.78
CA PRO A 2 -16.84 -13.99 -44.88
C PRO A 2 -17.34 -12.72 -44.18
N ARG A 3 -18.65 -12.62 -43.94
CA ARG A 3 -19.24 -11.51 -43.18
C ARG A 3 -18.91 -11.70 -41.69
N PHE A 4 -18.68 -10.62 -40.95
CA PHE A 4 -18.31 -10.69 -39.53
C PHE A 4 -19.23 -11.63 -38.72
N TYR A 5 -20.56 -11.47 -38.86
CA TYR A 5 -21.55 -12.30 -38.17
C TYR A 5 -21.70 -13.73 -38.69
N SER A 6 -21.02 -14.09 -39.78
CA SER A 6 -20.96 -15.50 -40.24
C SER A 6 -19.79 -16.28 -39.63
N LEU A 7 -18.94 -15.61 -38.84
CA LEU A 7 -17.83 -16.23 -38.13
C LEU A 7 -18.28 -16.83 -36.79
N PRO A 8 -17.61 -17.86 -36.25
CA PRO A 8 -17.84 -18.32 -34.88
C PRO A 8 -17.65 -17.22 -33.83
N ALA A 9 -18.34 -17.31 -32.69
CA ALA A 9 -18.31 -16.28 -31.65
C ALA A 9 -16.89 -16.02 -31.12
N GLU A 10 -16.06 -17.05 -31.07
CA GLU A 10 -14.64 -16.98 -30.69
C GLU A 10 -13.87 -16.07 -31.66
N ILE A 11 -14.08 -16.23 -32.96
CA ILE A 11 -13.42 -15.44 -34.00
C ILE A 11 -13.95 -14.00 -34.02
N GLN A 12 -15.27 -13.82 -33.82
CA GLN A 12 -15.86 -12.49 -33.67
C GLN A 12 -15.22 -11.74 -32.49
N ASN A 13 -15.12 -12.37 -31.32
CA ASN A 13 -14.45 -11.80 -30.16
C ASN A 13 -12.97 -11.51 -30.42
N MET A 14 -12.22 -12.44 -31.02
CA MET A 14 -10.82 -12.19 -31.39
C MET A 14 -10.66 -10.94 -32.28
N ILE A 15 -11.55 -10.75 -33.25
CA ILE A 15 -11.54 -9.55 -34.10
C ILE A 15 -11.82 -8.28 -33.28
N LEU A 16 -12.81 -8.30 -32.37
CA LEU A 16 -13.10 -7.14 -31.52
C LEU A 16 -11.95 -6.84 -30.55
N HIS A 17 -11.25 -7.86 -30.05
CA HIS A 17 -10.04 -7.71 -29.26
C HIS A 17 -8.94 -7.01 -30.06
N LEU A 18 -8.71 -7.41 -31.32
CA LEU A 18 -7.74 -6.75 -32.20
C LEU A 18 -8.11 -5.29 -32.51
N VAL A 19 -9.41 -4.98 -32.68
CA VAL A 19 -9.91 -3.61 -32.88
C VAL A 19 -9.71 -2.75 -31.62
N ALA A 20 -9.79 -3.36 -30.44
CA ALA A 20 -9.62 -2.68 -29.17
C ALA A 20 -8.14 -2.43 -28.81
N GLU A 21 -7.19 -3.12 -29.45
CA GLU A 21 -5.75 -2.95 -29.20
C GLU A 21 -5.21 -1.68 -29.89
N PRO A 22 -4.36 -0.90 -29.21
CA PRO A 22 -3.69 0.24 -29.84
C PRO A 22 -2.71 -0.26 -30.91
N SER A 23 -2.85 0.22 -32.15
CA SER A 23 -2.01 -0.14 -33.29
C SER A 23 -0.52 0.05 -32.96
N THR A 24 0.24 -1.05 -32.90
CA THR A 24 1.70 -1.03 -32.66
C THR A 24 2.53 -0.83 -33.93
N THR A 25 1.88 -0.59 -35.08
CA THR A 25 2.55 -0.45 -36.38
C THR A 25 2.91 1.00 -36.69
N SER A 26 3.97 1.53 -36.08
CA SER A 26 4.76 2.61 -36.70
C SER A 26 6.24 2.44 -36.34
N SER A 27 6.90 1.50 -37.02
CA SER A 27 8.35 1.39 -37.04
C SER A 27 8.92 2.45 -38.00
N THR A 28 9.14 3.66 -37.52
CA THR A 28 10.12 4.59 -38.11
C THR A 28 10.80 5.37 -36.97
N PRO A 29 12.11 5.21 -36.77
CA PRO A 29 12.85 6.10 -35.88
C PRO A 29 13.06 7.40 -36.64
N HIS A 30 12.50 8.52 -36.18
CA HIS A 30 13.15 9.84 -36.13
C HIS A 30 12.16 10.92 -35.64
N THR A 31 12.52 11.50 -34.49
CA THR A 31 12.28 12.88 -34.03
C THR A 31 10.84 13.32 -33.74
N THR A 32 10.69 13.95 -32.56
CA THR A 32 9.51 14.60 -31.94
C THR A 32 8.44 13.71 -31.31
N SER A 33 8.49 13.72 -29.97
CA SER A 33 7.44 13.48 -28.98
C SER A 33 6.00 13.59 -29.51
N SER A 34 5.43 12.49 -29.99
CA SER A 34 4.00 12.26 -29.94
C SER A 34 3.76 10.80 -29.55
N LEU A 35 3.08 10.59 -28.43
CA LEU A 35 2.62 9.28 -27.99
C LEU A 35 1.69 8.71 -29.07
N PRO A 36 1.70 7.39 -29.33
CA PRO A 36 0.75 6.77 -30.24
C PRO A 36 -0.68 7.06 -29.75
N ALA A 37 -1.52 7.59 -30.64
CA ALA A 37 -2.90 7.95 -30.35
C ALA A 37 -3.71 6.68 -29.99
N LYS A 38 -4.42 6.73 -28.86
CA LYS A 38 -5.32 5.65 -28.43
C LYS A 38 -6.39 5.40 -29.50
N PRO A 39 -6.80 4.14 -29.75
CA PRO A 39 -8.02 3.89 -30.49
C PRO A 39 -9.18 4.45 -29.67
N HIS A 40 -9.88 5.46 -30.21
CA HIS A 40 -11.08 6.00 -29.57
C HIS A 40 -12.16 4.91 -29.67
N LEU A 41 -12.44 4.22 -28.56
CA LEU A 41 -13.33 3.04 -28.58
C LEU A 41 -14.82 3.41 -28.66
N ALA A 42 -15.18 4.65 -28.29
CA ALA A 42 -16.57 5.08 -28.21
C ALA A 42 -17.37 4.98 -29.54
N PRO A 43 -16.82 5.30 -30.73
CA PRO A 43 -17.50 5.07 -32.01
C PRO A 43 -17.92 3.62 -32.25
N TYR A 44 -17.13 2.64 -31.77
CA TYR A 44 -17.43 1.23 -31.96
C TYR A 44 -18.64 0.76 -31.16
N VAL A 45 -19.01 1.50 -30.11
CA VAL A 45 -20.20 1.24 -29.28
C VAL A 45 -21.51 1.46 -30.07
N CYS A 46 -21.46 2.21 -31.18
CA CYS A 46 -22.63 2.55 -31.99
C CYS A 46 -22.91 1.57 -33.15
N VAL A 47 -22.10 0.52 -33.33
CA VAL A 47 -22.23 -0.41 -34.48
C VAL A 47 -23.50 -1.25 -34.36
N ASP A 48 -23.64 -2.02 -33.27
CA ASP A 48 -24.84 -2.78 -32.92
C ASP A 48 -24.82 -3.15 -31.42
N LYS A 49 -25.79 -3.97 -30.97
CA LYS A 49 -25.86 -4.42 -29.57
C LYS A 49 -24.69 -5.31 -29.14
N PHE A 50 -24.14 -6.11 -30.05
CA PHE A 50 -23.02 -7.02 -29.74
C PHE A 50 -21.73 -6.24 -29.51
N TRP A 51 -21.42 -5.30 -30.42
CA TRP A 51 -20.30 -4.37 -30.29
C TRP A 51 -20.49 -3.45 -29.09
N ASN A 52 -21.70 -2.90 -28.89
CA ASN A 52 -22.03 -2.08 -27.72
C ASN A 52 -21.68 -2.81 -26.41
N SER A 53 -22.19 -4.03 -26.23
CA SER A 53 -21.91 -4.82 -25.02
C SER A 53 -20.41 -5.09 -24.84
N PHE A 54 -19.71 -5.46 -25.91
CA PHE A 54 -18.28 -5.72 -25.87
C PHE A 54 -17.46 -4.47 -25.47
N PHE A 55 -17.68 -3.33 -26.12
CA PHE A 55 -16.90 -2.11 -25.86
C PHE A 55 -17.33 -1.38 -24.58
N GLU A 56 -18.62 -1.39 -24.21
CA GLU A 56 -19.07 -0.85 -22.93
C GLU A 56 -18.49 -1.63 -21.75
N SER A 57 -18.46 -2.97 -21.83
CA SER A 57 -17.88 -3.81 -20.76
C SER A 57 -16.41 -3.50 -20.49
N ARG A 58 -15.65 -3.03 -21.50
CA ARG A 58 -14.25 -2.61 -21.35
C ARG A 58 -14.11 -1.16 -20.91
N THR A 59 -14.93 -0.28 -21.47
CA THR A 59 -14.87 1.16 -21.21
C THR A 59 -15.29 1.48 -19.78
N PHE A 60 -16.33 0.80 -19.28
CA PHE A 60 -16.85 1.00 -17.94
C PHE A 60 -16.27 0.03 -16.91
N ASN A 61 -15.34 -0.86 -17.27
CA ASN A 61 -14.71 -1.78 -16.31
C ASN A 61 -13.94 -1.02 -15.22
N ASN A 62 -13.21 0.00 -15.65
CA ASN A 62 -12.31 0.78 -14.81
C ASN A 62 -12.50 2.26 -15.12
N LEU A 63 -12.91 3.05 -14.13
CA LEU A 63 -13.03 4.50 -14.25
C LEU A 63 -12.03 5.20 -13.33
N THR A 64 -11.37 6.21 -13.86
CA THR A 64 -10.50 7.12 -13.10
C THR A 64 -11.10 8.51 -13.22
N ILE A 65 -11.53 9.08 -12.11
CA ILE A 65 -12.29 10.33 -12.07
C ILE A 65 -11.68 11.30 -11.05
N THR A 66 -11.94 12.59 -11.23
CA THR A 66 -11.75 13.61 -10.18
C THR A 66 -13.11 14.00 -9.59
N GLN A 67 -13.08 14.88 -8.59
CA GLN A 67 -14.32 15.42 -8.01
C GLN A 67 -15.22 16.14 -9.02
N ASP A 68 -14.64 16.70 -10.11
CA ASP A 68 -15.39 17.42 -11.13
C ASP A 68 -16.18 16.49 -12.07
N ASP A 69 -15.77 15.22 -12.15
CA ASP A 69 -16.40 14.19 -12.99
C ASP A 69 -17.58 13.49 -12.30
N ILE A 70 -17.77 13.67 -10.99
CA ILE A 70 -18.82 12.99 -10.20
C ILE A 70 -20.24 13.22 -10.77
N PRO A 71 -20.64 14.44 -11.19
CA PRO A 71 -21.94 14.66 -11.81
C PRO A 71 -22.10 13.86 -13.13
N ALA A 72 -21.03 13.78 -13.92
CA ALA A 72 -21.04 13.00 -15.16
C ALA A 72 -21.11 11.50 -14.87
N LEU A 73 -20.42 11.01 -13.83
CA LEU A 73 -20.53 9.62 -13.36
C LEU A 73 -21.98 9.26 -13.04
N ALA A 74 -22.67 10.10 -12.25
CA ALA A 74 -24.07 9.87 -11.88
C ALA A 74 -25.00 9.78 -13.09
N HIS A 75 -24.76 10.60 -14.12
CA HIS A 75 -25.57 10.63 -15.33
C HIS A 75 -25.25 9.49 -16.31
N ILE A 76 -23.96 9.18 -16.49
CA ILE A 76 -23.49 8.24 -17.52
C ILE A 76 -23.55 6.78 -17.05
N VAL A 77 -23.28 6.53 -15.77
CA VAL A 77 -23.25 5.18 -15.18
C VAL A 77 -24.62 4.84 -14.58
N GLY A 78 -25.61 4.76 -15.46
CA GLY A 78 -26.96 4.30 -15.12
C GLY A 78 -27.02 2.80 -14.83
N CYS A 79 -28.22 2.29 -14.49
CA CYS A 79 -28.44 0.93 -14.01
C CYS A 79 -27.83 -0.20 -14.86
N GLN A 80 -27.75 -0.03 -16.19
CA GLN A 80 -27.18 -1.03 -17.10
C GLN A 80 -25.65 -1.09 -17.06
N ARG A 81 -24.98 0.01 -16.66
CA ARG A 81 -23.51 0.14 -16.66
C ARG A 81 -22.89 -0.03 -15.28
N ARG A 82 -23.65 0.22 -14.20
CA ARG A 82 -23.22 -0.05 -12.82
C ARG A 82 -22.62 -1.47 -12.63
N PRO A 83 -23.20 -2.55 -13.19
CA PRO A 83 -22.66 -3.91 -13.02
C PRO A 83 -21.34 -4.14 -13.76
N LEU A 84 -21.05 -3.32 -14.77
CA LEU A 84 -19.82 -3.41 -15.56
C LEU A 84 -18.64 -2.82 -14.81
N LEU A 85 -18.86 -1.91 -13.85
CA LEU A 85 -17.81 -1.20 -13.15
C LEU A 85 -17.22 -2.04 -12.02
N LYS A 86 -15.97 -2.46 -12.21
CA LYS A 86 -15.22 -3.29 -11.25
C LYS A 86 -14.24 -2.46 -10.43
N HIS A 87 -13.75 -1.34 -10.98
CA HIS A 87 -12.82 -0.46 -10.30
C HIS A 87 -13.16 1.01 -10.55
N LEU A 88 -13.42 1.75 -9.48
CA LEU A 88 -13.59 3.21 -9.50
C LEU A 88 -12.45 3.86 -8.70
N TRP A 89 -11.62 4.65 -9.36
CA TRP A 89 -10.54 5.40 -8.73
C TRP A 89 -10.90 6.89 -8.68
N LEU A 90 -11.21 7.39 -7.48
CA LEU A 90 -11.36 8.82 -7.20
C LEU A 90 -10.01 9.45 -6.86
N ARG A 91 -9.61 10.42 -7.68
CA ARG A 91 -8.42 11.26 -7.48
C ARG A 91 -8.85 12.65 -7.07
N ILE A 92 -8.79 12.94 -5.77
CA ILE A 92 -9.15 14.25 -5.22
C ILE A 92 -8.02 15.24 -5.51
N GLU A 93 -8.29 16.23 -6.34
CA GLU A 93 -7.38 17.34 -6.58
C GLU A 93 -7.60 18.43 -5.51
N LEU A 94 -6.65 18.53 -4.59
CA LEU A 94 -6.66 19.51 -3.52
C LEU A 94 -6.34 20.91 -4.05
N PRO A 95 -6.84 21.98 -3.41
CA PRO A 95 -6.62 23.35 -3.87
C PRO A 95 -5.15 23.71 -4.05
N LYS A 96 -4.89 24.62 -4.99
CA LYS A 96 -3.62 25.36 -5.05
C LYS A 96 -3.53 26.34 -3.88
N TYR A 97 -2.36 26.36 -3.25
CA TYR A 97 -1.97 27.33 -2.23
C TYR A 97 -0.49 27.69 -2.36
N LEU A 98 -0.10 28.78 -1.70
CA LEU A 98 1.29 29.23 -1.66
C LEU A 98 2.10 28.34 -0.71
N THR A 99 3.22 27.84 -1.22
CA THR A 99 4.19 27.01 -0.50
C THR A 99 5.45 27.85 -0.21
N PRO A 100 5.47 28.65 0.87
CA PRO A 100 6.65 29.45 1.20
C PRO A 100 7.85 28.53 1.52
N PRO A 101 9.07 28.89 1.11
CA PRO A 101 10.27 28.08 1.31
C PRO A 101 10.56 27.76 2.78
N THR A 102 10.31 28.70 3.69
CA THR A 102 10.65 28.59 5.12
C THR A 102 9.40 28.65 5.98
N LYS A 103 8.61 27.58 5.97
CA LYS A 103 7.35 27.48 6.72
C LYS A 103 7.52 26.57 7.93
N GLN A 104 6.98 26.97 9.08
CA GLN A 104 6.93 26.12 10.29
C GLN A 104 5.56 25.50 10.53
N ASP A 105 4.45 26.13 10.09
CA ASP A 105 3.09 25.61 10.24
C ASP A 105 2.21 26.04 9.05
N GLU A 106 1.23 25.20 8.70
CA GLU A 106 0.19 25.55 7.71
C GLU A 106 -0.82 26.55 8.26
N LYS A 107 -1.25 27.49 7.40
CA LYS A 107 -2.26 28.47 7.78
C LYS A 107 -3.60 27.74 7.98
N PRO A 108 -4.35 28.03 9.05
CA PRO A 108 -5.66 27.41 9.29
C PRO A 108 -6.62 27.49 8.10
N LYS A 109 -6.59 28.61 7.35
CA LYS A 109 -7.40 28.79 6.14
C LYS A 109 -7.05 27.80 5.02
N VAL A 110 -5.79 27.42 4.88
CA VAL A 110 -5.35 26.45 3.87
C VAL A 110 -5.80 25.06 4.28
N LEU A 111 -5.57 24.67 5.54
CA LEU A 111 -6.04 23.39 6.10
C LEU A 111 -7.55 23.24 5.92
N TRP A 112 -8.33 24.25 6.32
CA TRP A 112 -9.78 24.25 6.15
C TRP A 112 -10.21 24.10 4.68
N LYS A 113 -9.52 24.76 3.73
CA LYS A 113 -9.86 24.66 2.31
C LYS A 113 -9.56 23.26 1.76
N VAL A 114 -8.47 22.66 2.21
CA VAL A 114 -8.06 21.30 1.85
C VAL A 114 -9.08 20.28 2.38
N ASP A 115 -9.42 20.34 3.66
CA ASP A 115 -10.41 19.45 4.30
C ASP A 115 -11.82 19.66 3.72
N SER A 116 -12.16 20.90 3.35
CA SER A 116 -13.43 21.24 2.69
C SER A 116 -13.56 20.56 1.33
N VAL A 117 -12.52 20.64 0.48
CA VAL A 117 -12.54 19.95 -0.83
C VAL A 117 -12.56 18.44 -0.65
N PHE A 118 -11.75 17.91 0.27
CA PHE A 118 -11.76 16.48 0.60
C PHE A 118 -13.16 16.02 1.01
N THR A 119 -13.77 16.69 1.98
CA THR A 119 -15.12 16.37 2.47
C THR A 119 -16.16 16.41 1.37
N MET A 120 -16.23 17.50 0.61
CA MET A 120 -17.24 17.65 -0.44
C MET A 120 -17.09 16.58 -1.52
N SER A 121 -15.85 16.26 -1.91
CA SER A 121 -15.57 15.22 -2.91
C SER A 121 -16.05 13.84 -2.43
N ILE A 122 -15.79 13.51 -1.16
CA ILE A 122 -16.23 12.25 -0.56
C ILE A 122 -17.76 12.21 -0.42
N SER A 123 -18.39 13.25 0.16
CA SER A 123 -19.84 13.34 0.31
C SER A 123 -20.56 13.19 -1.03
N SER A 124 -20.14 13.94 -2.06
CA SER A 124 -20.77 13.88 -3.37
C SER A 124 -20.63 12.52 -4.05
N LEU A 125 -19.48 11.85 -3.91
CA LEU A 125 -19.33 10.50 -4.44
C LEU A 125 -20.22 9.51 -3.69
N TRP A 126 -20.30 9.63 -2.37
CA TRP A 126 -21.13 8.76 -1.54
C TRP A 126 -22.61 8.90 -1.86
N ASP A 127 -23.11 10.11 -2.09
CA ASP A 127 -24.48 10.34 -2.54
C ASP A 127 -24.78 9.53 -3.81
N VAL A 128 -23.87 9.57 -4.79
CA VAL A 128 -24.00 8.81 -6.04
C VAL A 128 -23.95 7.29 -5.80
N LEU A 129 -22.98 6.81 -5.02
CA LEU A 129 -22.79 5.37 -4.79
C LEU A 129 -23.87 4.77 -3.89
N SER A 130 -24.54 5.58 -3.06
CA SER A 130 -25.64 5.11 -2.21
C SER A 130 -26.87 4.65 -3.00
N GLU A 131 -27.04 5.17 -4.22
CA GLU A 131 -28.10 4.76 -5.14
C GLU A 131 -27.79 3.43 -5.86
N TRP A 132 -26.59 2.88 -5.67
CA TRP A 132 -26.14 1.68 -6.39
C TRP A 132 -26.37 0.45 -5.52
N ASP A 133 -27.26 -0.43 -5.98
CA ASP A 133 -27.55 -1.69 -5.32
C ASP A 133 -26.56 -2.78 -5.75
N SER A 134 -26.08 -3.54 -4.77
CA SER A 134 -25.19 -4.70 -4.94
C SER A 134 -25.91 -6.03 -4.85
N THR A 135 -27.23 -6.05 -4.57
CA THR A 135 -27.97 -7.30 -4.38
C THR A 135 -27.86 -8.19 -5.62
N GLY A 136 -27.11 -9.29 -5.49
CA GLY A 136 -26.93 -10.28 -6.56
C GLY A 136 -25.84 -9.98 -7.59
N GLN A 137 -24.95 -8.99 -7.38
CA GLN A 137 -23.85 -8.67 -8.29
C GLN A 137 -22.46 -8.79 -7.62
N GLU A 138 -21.43 -9.07 -8.43
CA GLU A 138 -20.04 -8.91 -8.01
C GLU A 138 -19.77 -7.44 -7.70
N GLY A 139 -19.37 -7.13 -6.46
CA GLY A 139 -19.13 -5.75 -6.05
C GLY A 139 -17.89 -5.11 -6.68
N MET A 140 -17.65 -3.86 -6.29
CA MET A 140 -16.67 -2.98 -6.90
C MET A 140 -15.50 -2.66 -5.95
N THR A 141 -14.33 -2.42 -6.52
CA THR A 141 -13.20 -1.77 -5.83
C THR A 141 -13.34 -0.25 -5.91
N LEU A 142 -13.42 0.41 -4.76
CA LEU A 142 -13.27 1.86 -4.66
C LEU A 142 -11.83 2.17 -4.24
N GLU A 143 -11.10 2.84 -5.13
CA GLU A 143 -9.76 3.35 -4.88
C GLU A 143 -9.81 4.86 -4.60
N LEU A 144 -9.10 5.30 -3.56
CA LEU A 144 -9.01 6.70 -3.18
C LEU A 144 -7.55 7.19 -3.20
N SER A 145 -7.36 8.41 -3.69
CA SER A 145 -6.11 9.14 -3.54
C SER A 145 -6.35 10.64 -3.54
N ALA A 146 -5.44 11.40 -2.95
CA ALA A 146 -5.47 12.86 -2.95
C ALA A 146 -4.10 13.43 -3.30
N PHE A 147 -4.07 14.58 -3.98
CA PHE A 147 -2.84 15.29 -4.31
C PHE A 147 -3.16 16.78 -4.44
N SER A 148 -2.21 17.67 -4.13
CA SER A 148 -2.31 19.07 -4.55
C SER A 148 -1.34 19.35 -5.70
N PRO A 149 -1.73 20.14 -6.73
CA PRO A 149 -0.79 20.69 -7.69
C PRO A 149 0.31 21.53 -7.02
N SER A 150 0.05 22.05 -5.80
CA SER A 150 1.02 22.81 -5.02
C SER A 150 2.12 21.96 -4.38
N ASP A 151 1.92 20.64 -4.25
CA ASP A 151 2.88 19.73 -3.60
C ASP A 151 4.14 19.50 -4.44
N TRP A 152 4.08 19.92 -5.71
CA TRP A 152 5.10 19.75 -6.73
C TRP A 152 5.78 21.07 -7.12
N VAL A 153 5.48 22.18 -6.42
CA VAL A 153 5.95 23.51 -6.82
C VAL A 153 7.46 23.63 -6.66
N GLY A 154 8.17 23.58 -7.80
CA GLY A 154 9.62 23.72 -7.91
C GLY A 154 10.22 23.00 -9.13
N PHE A 155 11.52 22.69 -9.04
CA PHE A 155 12.37 22.05 -10.07
C PHE A 155 11.85 20.69 -10.60
N LEU A 156 10.85 20.07 -9.95
CA LEU A 156 10.38 18.71 -10.20
C LEU A 156 9.06 18.60 -11.01
N LEU A 157 8.49 19.71 -11.49
CA LEU A 157 7.18 19.70 -12.20
C LEU A 157 7.12 18.72 -13.39
N TYR A 158 8.24 18.46 -14.07
CA TYR A 158 8.29 17.54 -15.22
C TYR A 158 8.50 16.07 -14.81
N ASP A 159 9.18 15.83 -13.69
CA ASP A 159 9.54 14.49 -13.21
C ASP A 159 8.44 13.87 -12.33
N CYS A 160 7.62 14.71 -11.70
CA CYS A 160 6.58 14.30 -10.77
C CYS A 160 5.18 14.66 -11.26
N SER A 161 4.74 14.06 -12.37
CA SER A 161 3.36 14.26 -12.89
C SER A 161 2.43 13.15 -12.44
N VAL A 162 1.41 13.54 -11.67
CA VAL A 162 0.32 12.65 -11.22
C VAL A 162 -0.46 12.09 -12.41
N GLU A 163 -0.52 12.84 -13.52
CA GLU A 163 -1.18 12.44 -14.76
C GLU A 163 -0.40 11.32 -15.46
N LYS A 164 0.94 11.40 -15.50
CA LYS A 164 1.78 10.31 -16.01
C LYS A 164 1.54 9.03 -15.22
N ASP A 165 1.50 9.13 -13.89
CA ASP A 165 1.23 8.00 -13.01
C ASP A 165 -0.18 7.42 -13.20
N ALA A 166 -1.19 8.28 -13.41
CA ALA A 166 -2.54 7.86 -13.72
C ALA A 166 -2.62 7.10 -15.06
N GLU A 167 -1.91 7.57 -16.09
CA GLU A 167 -1.86 6.88 -17.39
C GLU A 167 -1.13 5.54 -17.33
N LEU A 168 -0.04 5.43 -16.56
CA LEU A 168 0.62 4.14 -16.31
C LEU A 168 -0.31 3.16 -15.59
N TYR A 169 -1.13 3.66 -14.66
CA TYR A 169 -2.06 2.81 -13.91
C TYR A 169 -3.26 2.38 -14.75
N LYS A 170 -3.78 3.24 -15.62
CA LYS A 170 -4.80 2.84 -16.60
C LYS A 170 -4.32 1.69 -17.50
N LYS A 171 -3.05 1.70 -17.90
CA LYS A 171 -2.43 0.58 -18.63
C LYS A 171 -2.34 -0.69 -17.78
N TYR A 172 -2.04 -0.57 -16.49
CA TYR A 172 -2.06 -1.70 -15.55
C TYR A 172 -3.48 -2.29 -15.42
N LEU A 173 -4.50 -1.46 -15.20
CA LEU A 173 -5.88 -1.92 -15.08
C LEU A 173 -6.42 -2.59 -16.35
N ALA A 174 -5.88 -2.22 -17.52
CA ALA A 174 -6.24 -2.83 -18.80
C ALA A 174 -5.51 -4.14 -19.09
N SER A 175 -4.26 -4.29 -18.63
CA SER A 175 -3.38 -5.42 -19.00
C SER A 175 -3.10 -6.42 -17.88
N GLY A 176 -3.26 -6.01 -16.63
CA GLY A 176 -2.77 -6.73 -15.45
C GLY A 176 -1.24 -6.75 -15.31
N SER A 177 -0.50 -6.13 -16.23
CA SER A 177 0.96 -6.14 -16.28
C SER A 177 1.57 -4.91 -15.61
N THR A 178 2.73 -5.10 -14.97
CA THR A 178 3.54 -4.04 -14.37
C THR A 178 4.72 -3.62 -15.24
N GLU A 179 4.88 -4.16 -16.44
CA GLU A 179 6.01 -3.91 -17.35
C GLU A 179 6.22 -2.42 -17.67
N GLN A 180 5.14 -1.65 -17.82
CA GLN A 180 5.21 -0.20 -18.06
C GLN A 180 5.86 0.58 -16.91
N TYR A 181 5.96 -0.01 -15.72
CA TYR A 181 6.67 0.56 -14.58
C TYR A 181 8.15 0.19 -14.56
N GLU A 182 8.65 -0.67 -15.45
CA GLU A 182 10.07 -1.03 -15.48
C GLU A 182 11.00 0.14 -15.78
N ALA A 183 10.52 1.11 -16.59
CA ALA A 183 11.23 2.35 -16.88
C ALA A 183 10.92 3.46 -15.84
N ALA A 184 9.94 3.25 -14.97
CA ALA A 184 9.53 4.23 -13.96
C ALA A 184 10.28 3.97 -12.64
N GLY A 185 10.92 5.01 -12.12
CA GLY A 185 11.47 4.96 -10.77
C GLY A 185 10.40 4.86 -9.69
N ASP A 186 10.84 4.65 -8.45
CA ASP A 186 9.98 4.82 -7.29
C ASP A 186 9.39 6.25 -7.24
N VAL A 187 8.14 6.39 -6.79
CA VAL A 187 7.41 7.66 -6.67
C VAL A 187 8.14 8.71 -5.83
N HIS A 188 8.96 8.29 -4.85
CA HIS A 188 9.70 9.20 -3.99
C HIS A 188 11.13 9.49 -4.48
N LYS A 189 11.60 8.80 -5.53
CA LYS A 189 12.97 8.95 -6.08
C LYS A 189 13.29 10.38 -6.54
N PRO A 190 12.38 11.12 -7.20
CA PRO A 190 12.67 12.50 -7.59
C PRO A 190 12.93 13.41 -6.38
N TYR A 191 12.24 13.17 -5.27
CA TYR A 191 12.44 13.92 -4.02
C TYR A 191 13.75 13.59 -3.33
N ILE A 192 14.17 12.33 -3.35
CA ILE A 192 15.51 11.95 -2.86
C ILE A 192 16.58 12.68 -3.68
N SER A 193 16.41 12.71 -5.02
CA SER A 193 17.36 13.37 -5.92
C SER A 193 17.43 14.87 -5.64
N LEU A 194 16.28 15.52 -5.41
CA LEU A 194 16.21 16.93 -5.01
C LEU A 194 16.90 17.18 -3.66
N HIS A 195 16.63 16.35 -2.64
CA HIS A 195 17.28 16.45 -1.35
C HIS A 195 18.81 16.32 -1.45
N GLY A 196 19.28 15.38 -2.28
CA GLY A 196 20.71 15.20 -2.57
C GLY A 196 21.33 16.41 -3.26
N ALA A 197 20.66 16.97 -4.28
CA ALA A 197 21.12 18.16 -5.00
C ALA A 197 21.18 19.41 -4.10
N LEU A 198 20.26 19.54 -3.15
CA LEU A 198 20.34 20.58 -2.11
C LEU A 198 21.54 20.38 -1.17
N GLY A 199 22.03 19.14 -1.02
CA GLY A 199 23.15 18.77 -0.16
C GLY A 199 24.55 18.99 -0.76
N THR A 200 24.67 19.19 -2.06
CA THR A 200 25.97 19.35 -2.74
C THR A 200 26.37 20.82 -2.87
N GLY A 201 27.12 21.34 -1.91
CA GLY A 201 28.17 22.36 -2.11
C GLY A 201 27.85 23.67 -2.82
N SER A 202 26.58 24.03 -3.11
CA SER A 202 26.26 25.24 -3.88
C SER A 202 26.67 26.54 -3.17
N GLY A 203 26.87 26.49 -1.84
CA GLY A 203 27.26 27.64 -1.04
C GLY A 203 26.14 28.69 -0.87
N GLU A 204 24.95 28.44 -1.43
CA GLU A 204 23.85 29.40 -1.48
C GLU A 204 22.98 29.40 -0.21
N LEU A 205 22.93 28.30 0.55
CA LEU A 205 22.12 28.16 1.77
C LEU A 205 22.96 27.61 2.93
N THR A 206 22.71 28.11 4.13
CA THR A 206 23.21 27.49 5.37
C THR A 206 22.54 26.14 5.61
N THR A 207 23.18 25.26 6.39
CA THR A 207 22.58 23.97 6.80
C THR A 207 21.21 24.14 7.43
N LYS A 208 21.03 25.17 8.26
CA LYS A 208 19.76 25.45 8.93
C LYS A 208 18.65 25.85 7.96
N GLU A 209 18.95 26.70 6.97
CA GLU A 209 17.97 27.11 5.96
C GLU A 209 17.55 25.94 5.08
N ARG A 210 18.49 25.06 4.72
CA ARG A 210 18.22 23.83 3.99
C ARG A 210 17.30 22.89 4.77
N ASP A 211 17.60 22.64 6.04
CA ASP A 211 16.79 21.75 6.88
C ASP A 211 15.36 22.28 7.03
N GLN A 212 15.21 23.60 7.21
CA GLN A 212 13.90 24.26 7.26
C GLN A 212 13.14 24.17 5.93
N TYR A 213 13.84 24.37 4.81
CA TYR A 213 13.26 24.23 3.48
C TYR A 213 12.79 22.80 3.21
N TRP A 214 13.61 21.83 3.58
CA TRP A 214 13.29 20.43 3.40
C TRP A 214 12.12 19.98 4.27
N LEU A 215 12.10 20.40 5.54
CA LEU A 215 10.97 20.16 6.44
C LEU A 215 9.66 20.72 5.86
N ALA A 216 9.68 21.95 5.32
CA ALA A 216 8.50 22.54 4.69
C ALA A 216 8.10 21.77 3.42
N THR A 217 9.05 21.32 2.61
CA THR A 217 8.81 20.52 1.40
C THR A 217 8.13 19.20 1.73
N ILE A 218 8.62 18.48 2.75
CA ILE A 218 8.04 17.20 3.16
C ILE A 218 6.65 17.37 3.77
N ASN A 219 6.43 18.39 4.60
CA ASN A 219 5.09 18.67 5.13
C ASN A 219 4.12 19.15 4.04
N ASN A 220 4.62 19.87 3.03
CA ASN A 220 3.84 20.13 1.83
C ASN A 220 3.55 18.85 1.05
N LEU A 221 4.39 17.81 1.08
CA LEU A 221 4.15 16.57 0.32
C LEU A 221 3.23 15.58 1.05
N LEU A 222 3.49 15.30 2.33
CA LEU A 222 2.74 14.35 3.15
C LEU A 222 1.47 14.96 3.75
N GLY A 223 1.56 16.25 4.08
CA GLY A 223 0.48 17.05 4.64
C GLY A 223 0.90 17.57 6.00
N TRP A 224 0.77 18.87 6.21
CA TRP A 224 0.98 19.51 7.52
C TRP A 224 0.01 18.96 8.58
N LYS A 225 -1.15 18.51 8.13
CA LYS A 225 -2.04 17.61 8.86
C LYS A 225 -2.58 16.58 7.88
N PRO A 226 -2.82 15.34 8.32
CA PRO A 226 -3.60 14.39 7.54
C PRO A 226 -4.99 14.95 7.23
N LEU A 227 -5.52 14.63 6.06
CA LEU A 227 -6.85 15.02 5.60
C LEU A 227 -7.90 14.48 6.55
N ASP A 228 -8.83 15.34 6.95
CA ASP A 228 -9.98 14.95 7.76
C ASP A 228 -11.26 15.60 7.21
N PHE A 229 -12.40 15.16 7.73
CA PHE A 229 -13.66 15.85 7.50
C PHE A 229 -13.66 17.18 8.25
N PHE A 230 -14.14 18.25 7.61
CA PHE A 230 -14.30 19.52 8.32
C PHE A 230 -15.41 19.42 9.38
N ASP A 231 -15.36 20.30 10.39
CA ASP A 231 -16.32 20.32 11.48
C ASP A 231 -17.77 20.43 10.98
N ASN A 232 -18.65 19.56 11.48
CA ASN A 232 -20.08 19.43 11.09
C ASN A 232 -20.32 18.81 9.69
N ALA A 233 -19.36 18.09 9.12
CA ALA A 233 -19.63 17.25 7.95
C ALA A 233 -20.79 16.29 8.21
N ALA A 234 -21.78 16.28 7.31
CA ALA A 234 -22.93 15.38 7.38
C ALA A 234 -22.50 13.91 7.44
N GLU A 235 -23.37 13.06 7.96
CA GLU A 235 -23.14 11.61 7.89
C GLU A 235 -23.16 11.11 6.45
N LEU A 236 -22.29 10.15 6.16
CA LEU A 236 -22.21 9.56 4.84
C LEU A 236 -23.35 8.55 4.66
N PRO A 237 -24.08 8.55 3.54
CA PRO A 237 -25.12 7.57 3.27
C PRO A 237 -24.52 6.16 3.18
N PRO A 238 -25.26 5.10 3.54
CA PRO A 238 -24.79 3.73 3.40
C PRO A 238 -24.50 3.38 1.93
N VAL A 239 -23.39 2.68 1.69
CA VAL A 239 -22.97 2.24 0.36
C VAL A 239 -22.79 0.72 0.34
N SER A 240 -23.52 0.03 -0.54
CA SER A 240 -23.50 -1.43 -0.63
C SER A 240 -22.64 -1.98 -1.78
N VAL A 241 -22.38 -1.17 -2.83
CA VAL A 241 -21.68 -1.62 -4.03
C VAL A 241 -20.17 -1.85 -3.83
N VAL A 242 -19.57 -1.25 -2.79
CA VAL A 242 -18.13 -1.35 -2.52
C VAL A 242 -17.83 -2.61 -1.73
N THR A 243 -17.07 -3.53 -2.33
CA THR A 243 -16.58 -4.76 -1.68
C THR A 243 -15.09 -4.71 -1.37
N LYS A 244 -14.35 -3.81 -2.02
CA LYS A 244 -12.95 -3.55 -1.73
C LYS A 244 -12.69 -2.05 -1.63
N PHE A 245 -12.03 -1.64 -0.56
CA PHE A 245 -11.51 -0.28 -0.38
C PHE A 245 -10.00 -0.28 -0.51
N LEU A 246 -9.47 0.56 -1.39
CA LEU A 246 -8.05 0.59 -1.74
C LEU A 246 -7.49 2.02 -1.60
N ILE A 247 -6.39 2.15 -0.87
CA ILE A 247 -5.49 3.30 -0.95
C ILE A 247 -4.12 2.74 -1.30
N ARG A 248 -3.53 3.24 -2.39
CA ARG A 248 -2.18 2.83 -2.80
C ARG A 248 -1.14 3.89 -2.44
N ARG A 249 0.10 3.43 -2.31
CA ARG A 249 1.29 4.19 -1.92
C ARG A 249 1.70 5.29 -2.88
N GLN A 250 1.10 5.38 -4.08
CA GLN A 250 1.56 6.29 -5.14
C GLN A 250 1.38 7.75 -4.79
N GLN A 251 0.36 8.10 -4.00
CA GLN A 251 0.15 9.47 -3.54
C GLN A 251 0.56 9.61 -2.07
N PHE A 252 1.01 10.81 -1.71
CA PHE A 252 1.65 11.09 -0.43
C PHE A 252 0.70 11.67 0.62
N ARG A 253 -0.48 12.14 0.21
CA ARG A 253 -1.41 12.80 1.12
C ARG A 253 -1.98 11.82 2.12
N GLU A 254 -1.69 12.09 3.38
CA GLU A 254 -2.18 11.32 4.51
C GLU A 254 -3.67 11.56 4.75
N ILE A 255 -4.41 10.52 5.11
CA ILE A 255 -5.81 10.60 5.55
C ILE A 255 -5.85 10.19 7.02
N TYR A 256 -6.53 10.99 7.83
CA TYR A 256 -6.63 10.74 9.27
C TYR A 256 -7.56 9.54 9.55
N PRO A 257 -7.32 8.74 10.60
CA PRO A 257 -8.10 7.53 10.86
C PRO A 257 -9.58 7.79 11.16
N THR A 258 -9.93 8.96 11.69
CA THR A 258 -11.33 9.38 11.92
C THR A 258 -12.09 9.50 10.61
N ALA A 259 -11.50 10.13 9.59
CA ALA A 259 -12.08 10.18 8.24
C ALA A 259 -12.19 8.79 7.62
N LEU A 260 -11.15 7.95 7.76
CA LEU A 260 -11.21 6.56 7.32
C LEU A 260 -12.33 5.79 8.03
N ASN A 261 -12.52 5.99 9.34
CA ASN A 261 -13.59 5.36 10.11
C ASN A 261 -14.97 5.76 9.57
N LYS A 262 -15.19 7.06 9.33
CA LYS A 262 -16.46 7.56 8.78
C LYS A 262 -16.77 6.95 7.41
N MET A 263 -15.78 6.86 6.52
CA MET A 263 -15.93 6.21 5.22
C MET A 263 -16.17 4.71 5.36
N LEU A 264 -15.34 4.00 6.12
CA LEU A 264 -15.43 2.54 6.26
C LEU A 264 -16.73 2.10 6.93
N GLY A 265 -17.18 2.81 7.97
CA GLY A 265 -18.42 2.53 8.69
C GLY A 265 -19.69 2.71 7.84
N SER A 266 -19.61 3.44 6.73
CA SER A 266 -20.73 3.59 5.79
C SER A 266 -20.84 2.43 4.78
N PHE A 267 -19.81 1.60 4.62
CA PHE A 267 -19.85 0.46 3.69
C PHE A 267 -20.52 -0.75 4.33
N SER A 268 -21.62 -1.21 3.75
CA SER A 268 -22.34 -2.38 4.25
C SER A 268 -21.77 -3.72 3.76
N ALA A 269 -21.09 -3.73 2.61
CA ALA A 269 -20.62 -4.96 1.95
C ALA A 269 -19.10 -5.06 1.77
N VAL A 270 -18.30 -4.17 2.39
CA VAL A 270 -16.84 -4.18 2.24
C VAL A 270 -16.22 -5.43 2.85
N GLN A 271 -15.45 -6.17 2.06
CA GLN A 271 -14.78 -7.42 2.46
C GLN A 271 -13.26 -7.31 2.49
N ASP A 272 -12.68 -6.43 1.66
CA ASP A 272 -11.23 -6.23 1.55
C ASP A 272 -10.87 -4.76 1.76
N ILE A 273 -10.05 -4.48 2.78
CA ILE A 273 -9.50 -3.15 3.05
C ILE A 273 -7.99 -3.24 2.88
N HIS A 274 -7.47 -2.49 1.91
CA HIS A 274 -6.05 -2.44 1.61
C HIS A 274 -5.58 -0.99 1.61
N ILE A 275 -4.75 -0.60 2.58
CA ILE A 275 -4.29 0.78 2.76
C ILE A 275 -2.78 0.79 2.82
N GLU A 276 -2.18 1.44 1.82
CA GLU A 276 -0.75 1.75 1.78
C GLU A 276 -0.58 3.26 1.94
N ARG A 277 0.05 3.67 3.04
CA ARG A 277 0.28 5.07 3.36
C ARG A 277 1.77 5.37 3.51
N TRP A 278 2.12 6.63 3.39
CA TRP A 278 3.38 7.12 3.94
C TRP A 278 3.16 7.40 5.44
N ARG A 279 4.19 7.39 6.26
CA ARG A 279 4.01 7.80 7.67
C ARG A 279 4.04 9.31 7.77
N CYS A 280 3.50 9.88 8.85
CA CYS A 280 3.49 11.33 9.01
C CYS A 280 4.93 11.87 9.06
N ALA A 281 5.16 13.06 8.52
CA ALA A 281 6.48 13.71 8.57
C ALA A 281 7.01 13.79 10.01
N GLU A 282 6.13 14.16 10.95
CA GLU A 282 6.48 14.36 12.35
C GLU A 282 6.08 13.18 13.26
N LEU A 283 6.95 12.90 14.21
CA LEU A 283 6.78 11.86 15.24
C LEU A 283 5.49 12.07 16.06
N ARG A 284 5.15 13.32 16.37
CA ARG A 284 3.97 13.67 17.17
C ARG A 284 2.69 13.27 16.44
N ASP A 285 2.58 13.62 15.16
CA ASP A 285 1.40 13.35 14.36
C ASP A 285 1.26 11.87 14.05
N GLU A 286 2.37 11.16 13.83
CA GLU A 286 2.33 9.71 13.64
C GLU A 286 1.84 8.97 14.91
N LYS A 287 2.21 9.45 16.10
CA LYS A 287 1.68 8.92 17.37
C LYS A 287 0.19 9.18 17.52
N ALA A 288 -0.27 10.39 17.17
CA ALA A 288 -1.69 10.73 17.18
C ALA A 288 -2.47 9.84 16.19
N TRP A 289 -1.95 9.70 14.97
CA TRP A 289 -2.51 8.82 13.94
C TRP A 289 -2.62 7.38 14.46
N CYS A 290 -1.55 6.79 15.00
CA CYS A 290 -1.58 5.42 15.52
C CYS A 290 -2.56 5.23 16.69
N LYS A 291 -2.78 6.28 17.50
CA LYS A 291 -3.74 6.25 18.60
C LYS A 291 -5.18 6.19 18.08
N GLU A 292 -5.53 6.93 17.05
CA GLU A 292 -6.87 6.88 16.45
C GLU A 292 -7.05 5.64 15.57
N ALA A 293 -6.00 5.18 14.89
CA ALA A 293 -6.01 3.99 14.04
C ALA A 293 -6.44 2.71 14.80
N GLN A 294 -6.22 2.64 16.12
CA GLN A 294 -6.66 1.49 16.91
C GLN A 294 -8.20 1.39 16.97
N ILE A 295 -8.88 2.53 16.92
CA ILE A 295 -10.34 2.59 16.88
C ILE A 295 -10.79 2.13 15.49
N THR A 296 -10.35 2.84 14.44
CA THR A 296 -10.73 2.59 13.04
C THR A 296 -10.49 1.15 12.57
N PHE A 297 -9.29 0.60 12.82
CA PHE A 297 -8.91 -0.70 12.27
C PHE A 297 -9.02 -1.86 13.26
N GLY A 298 -9.35 -1.55 14.52
CA GLY A 298 -9.51 -2.53 15.57
C GLY A 298 -10.95 -2.60 16.05
N MET A 299 -11.42 -1.53 16.69
CA MET A 299 -12.71 -1.52 17.39
C MET A 299 -13.91 -1.34 16.45
N ASP A 300 -13.77 -0.51 15.43
CA ASP A 300 -14.87 -0.04 14.56
C ASP A 300 -14.77 -0.62 13.14
N LEU A 301 -13.95 -1.66 12.94
CA LEU A 301 -13.80 -2.30 11.64
C LEU A 301 -15.17 -2.86 11.19
N PRO A 302 -15.61 -2.62 9.94
CA PRO A 302 -16.91 -3.11 9.50
C PRO A 302 -17.02 -4.63 9.60
N PRO A 303 -18.17 -5.17 10.06
CA PRO A 303 -18.31 -6.60 10.36
C PRO A 303 -18.27 -7.50 9.12
N SER A 304 -18.45 -6.94 7.92
CA SER A 304 -18.34 -7.64 6.64
C SER A 304 -16.89 -7.87 6.20
N VAL A 305 -15.92 -7.21 6.84
CA VAL A 305 -14.50 -7.28 6.46
C VAL A 305 -13.93 -8.66 6.76
N LYS A 306 -13.29 -9.24 5.75
CA LYS A 306 -12.56 -10.51 5.84
C LYS A 306 -11.05 -10.34 5.67
N ARG A 307 -10.63 -9.25 5.04
CA ARG A 307 -9.23 -8.99 4.68
C ARG A 307 -8.86 -7.57 5.09
N LEU A 308 -7.82 -7.45 5.91
CA LEU A 308 -7.23 -6.18 6.28
C LEU A 308 -5.74 -6.19 5.96
N SER A 309 -5.31 -5.28 5.09
CA SER A 309 -3.90 -5.02 4.81
C SER A 309 -3.57 -3.56 5.07
N LEU A 310 -2.65 -3.31 5.99
CA LEU A 310 -2.14 -1.98 6.30
C LEU A 310 -0.62 -1.94 6.12
N TYR A 311 -0.15 -1.00 5.32
CA TYR A 311 1.27 -0.79 5.04
C TYR A 311 1.65 0.66 5.35
N GLY A 312 2.61 0.87 6.27
CA GLY A 312 3.14 2.19 6.63
C GLY A 312 4.55 2.40 6.10
N ASP A 313 4.69 3.11 4.99
CA ASP A 313 5.99 3.31 4.34
C ASP A 313 6.79 4.47 4.97
N MET A 314 8.11 4.32 4.98
CA MET A 314 9.04 5.33 5.49
C MET A 314 10.22 5.54 4.53
N SER A 315 10.73 6.75 4.51
CA SER A 315 11.98 7.12 3.84
C SER A 315 12.86 7.87 4.84
N LYS A 316 14.15 7.53 4.90
CA LYS A 316 15.15 8.24 5.73
C LYS A 316 15.31 9.71 5.34
N VAL A 317 14.93 10.05 4.11
CA VAL A 317 14.95 11.41 3.61
C VAL A 317 13.69 12.17 4.07
N PHE A 318 12.56 11.48 4.22
CA PHE A 318 11.29 12.11 4.60
C PHE A 318 11.07 12.14 6.11
N HIS A 319 11.63 11.16 6.82
CA HIS A 319 11.38 10.95 8.24
C HIS A 319 12.70 11.06 8.98
N THR A 320 12.76 12.00 9.94
CA THR A 320 13.91 12.23 10.81
C THR A 320 13.88 11.37 12.08
N TRP A 321 12.83 10.57 12.25
CA TRP A 321 12.59 9.68 13.38
C TRP A 321 12.56 8.20 12.93
N GLU A 322 12.77 7.29 13.87
CA GLU A 322 12.82 5.84 13.65
C GLU A 322 11.50 5.16 14.00
N ALA A 323 11.13 4.10 13.26
CA ALA A 323 9.87 3.37 13.42
C ALA A 323 9.56 3.00 14.89
N ARG A 324 10.57 2.49 15.62
CA ARG A 324 10.45 2.12 17.04
C ARG A 324 9.93 3.25 17.94
N GLU A 325 10.21 4.51 17.63
CA GLU A 325 9.84 5.69 18.43
C GLU A 325 8.33 5.98 18.39
N THR A 326 7.66 5.47 17.35
CA THR A 326 6.20 5.57 17.15
C THR A 326 5.44 4.32 17.57
N THR A 327 6.11 3.31 18.16
CA THR A 327 5.45 2.06 18.51
C THR A 327 4.33 2.32 19.52
N VAL A 328 3.09 2.34 19.03
CA VAL A 328 1.90 2.46 19.87
C VAL A 328 1.46 1.05 20.22
N VAL A 329 1.89 0.59 21.40
CA VAL A 329 1.57 -0.76 21.93
C VAL A 329 0.06 -1.01 21.94
N SER A 330 -0.74 0.04 22.15
CA SER A 330 -2.20 -0.07 22.15
C SER A 330 -2.76 -0.46 20.79
N LEU A 331 -2.21 0.03 19.67
CA LEU A 331 -2.64 -0.37 18.31
C LEU A 331 -2.44 -1.87 18.09
N ALA A 332 -1.25 -2.39 18.38
CA ALA A 332 -0.97 -3.83 18.26
C ALA A 332 -1.87 -4.68 19.18
N LYS A 333 -2.12 -4.20 20.40
CA LYS A 333 -3.04 -4.86 21.35
C LYS A 333 -4.47 -4.87 20.84
N THR A 334 -4.97 -3.77 20.32
CA THR A 334 -6.35 -3.62 19.86
C THR A 334 -6.57 -4.44 18.59
N LEU A 335 -5.64 -4.41 17.62
CA LEU A 335 -5.69 -5.28 16.45
C LEU A 335 -5.77 -6.75 16.88
N ARG A 336 -4.86 -7.21 17.76
CA ARG A 336 -4.93 -8.58 18.31
C ARG A 336 -6.28 -8.88 18.98
N GLN A 337 -6.85 -7.92 19.69
CA GLN A 337 -8.05 -8.15 20.48
C GLN A 337 -9.35 -8.13 19.68
N TYR A 338 -9.44 -7.40 18.57
CA TYR A 338 -10.72 -7.13 17.91
C TYR A 338 -10.81 -7.64 16.47
N THR A 339 -9.70 -7.99 15.80
CA THR A 339 -9.74 -8.50 14.41
C THR A 339 -9.94 -10.02 14.29
N ARG A 340 -10.79 -10.60 15.14
CA ARG A 340 -10.94 -12.07 15.33
C ARG A 340 -11.64 -12.76 14.16
N ASP A 341 -12.52 -12.04 13.49
CA ASP A 341 -13.38 -12.58 12.44
C ASP A 341 -12.72 -12.53 11.05
N LEU A 342 -11.54 -11.89 10.95
CA LEU A 342 -10.78 -11.80 9.71
C LEU A 342 -10.27 -13.16 9.25
N GLU A 343 -10.25 -13.34 7.93
CA GLU A 343 -9.59 -14.45 7.26
C GLU A 343 -8.13 -14.09 6.90
N TYR A 344 -7.84 -12.81 6.66
CA TYR A 344 -6.52 -12.33 6.26
C TYR A 344 -6.15 -11.05 7.01
N LEU A 345 -4.99 -11.05 7.65
CA LEU A 345 -4.44 -9.89 8.35
C LEU A 345 -2.99 -9.67 7.93
N SER A 346 -2.70 -8.52 7.33
CA SER A 346 -1.36 -8.08 6.96
C SER A 346 -1.09 -6.71 7.54
N ILE A 347 -0.13 -6.58 8.47
CA ILE A 347 0.24 -5.29 9.06
C ILE A 347 1.74 -5.11 8.95
N SER A 348 2.15 -4.22 8.05
CA SER A 348 3.55 -4.02 7.70
C SER A 348 4.01 -2.60 8.03
N HIS A 349 5.10 -2.50 8.78
CA HIS A 349 5.76 -1.26 9.17
C HIS A 349 4.90 -0.24 9.96
N LEU A 350 3.74 -0.66 10.49
CA LEU A 350 2.89 0.13 11.39
C LEU A 350 2.93 -0.35 12.85
N ILE A 351 3.06 -1.67 13.07
CA ILE A 351 3.25 -2.27 14.38
C ILE A 351 4.44 -3.23 14.34
N ASP A 352 5.04 -3.47 15.51
CA ASP A 352 6.01 -4.55 15.65
C ASP A 352 5.29 -5.85 16.05
N ALA A 353 5.56 -6.94 15.33
CA ALA A 353 5.05 -8.28 15.65
C ALA A 353 5.39 -8.70 17.09
N LYS A 354 6.49 -8.19 17.67
CA LYS A 354 6.82 -8.37 19.09
C LYS A 354 5.68 -7.93 20.00
N GLU A 355 5.10 -6.76 19.77
CA GLU A 355 4.03 -6.22 20.61
C GLU A 355 2.68 -6.88 20.32
N PHE A 356 2.45 -7.27 19.05
CA PHE A 356 1.29 -8.09 18.67
C PHE A 356 1.33 -9.46 19.38
N LEU A 357 2.48 -10.13 19.38
CA LEU A 357 2.67 -11.47 19.94
C LEU A 357 3.04 -11.47 21.44
N ARG A 358 3.19 -10.30 22.07
CA ARG A 358 3.68 -10.15 23.46
C ARG A 358 3.08 -11.14 24.48
N PRO A 359 1.76 -11.40 24.49
CA PRO A 359 1.15 -12.34 25.46
C PRO A 359 1.55 -13.82 25.28
N PHE A 360 2.20 -14.16 24.17
CA PHE A 360 2.66 -15.51 23.85
C PHE A 360 4.16 -15.71 24.13
N TRP A 361 4.84 -14.71 24.69
CA TRP A 361 6.23 -14.85 25.12
C TRP A 361 6.30 -15.70 26.40
N SER A 362 7.40 -16.45 26.59
CA SER A 362 7.55 -17.42 27.70
C SER A 362 7.43 -16.81 29.09
N ALA A 363 7.72 -15.52 29.24
CA ALA A 363 7.55 -14.78 30.49
C ALA A 363 6.08 -14.38 30.79
N SER A 364 5.14 -14.64 29.87
CA SER A 364 3.72 -14.30 30.04
C SER A 364 2.99 -15.37 30.85
N SER A 365 2.05 -14.96 31.71
CA SER A 365 1.27 -15.92 32.48
C SER A 365 0.30 -16.70 31.59
N GLU A 366 0.10 -18.00 31.85
CA GLU A 366 -0.89 -18.80 31.14
C GLU A 366 -2.30 -18.20 31.22
N LYS A 367 -2.60 -17.52 32.33
CA LYS A 367 -3.87 -16.78 32.52
C LYS A 367 -4.04 -15.68 31.46
N ALA A 368 -2.98 -14.94 31.12
CA ALA A 368 -3.03 -13.91 30.09
C ALA A 368 -3.32 -14.53 28.71
N THR A 369 -2.67 -15.64 28.37
CA THR A 369 -2.88 -16.34 27.09
C THR A 369 -4.27 -16.98 26.99
N ARG A 370 -4.79 -17.57 28.08
CA ARG A 370 -6.15 -18.16 28.11
C ARG A 370 -7.25 -17.12 27.95
N SER A 371 -7.04 -15.89 28.44
CA SER A 371 -8.01 -14.80 28.29
C SER A 371 -8.06 -14.22 26.88
N LEU A 372 -7.10 -14.58 26.02
CA LEU A 372 -7.12 -14.15 24.63
C LEU A 372 -8.10 -14.96 23.80
N PRO A 373 -8.79 -14.29 22.87
CA PRO A 373 -9.66 -14.95 21.91
C PRO A 373 -8.91 -15.88 20.97
N ASP A 374 -9.67 -16.77 20.35
CA ASP A 374 -9.21 -17.53 19.20
C ASP A 374 -9.56 -16.77 17.91
N TRP A 375 -8.68 -16.82 16.92
CA TRP A 375 -8.92 -16.34 15.57
C TRP A 375 -9.36 -17.51 14.70
N LYS A 376 -10.63 -17.91 14.85
CA LYS A 376 -11.14 -19.14 14.25
C LYS A 376 -11.08 -19.13 12.71
N ASN A 377 -11.20 -17.96 12.10
CA ASN A 377 -11.28 -17.79 10.66
C ASN A 377 -9.94 -17.41 10.00
N LEU A 378 -8.93 -17.03 10.80
CA LEU A 378 -7.70 -16.45 10.27
C LEU A 378 -6.87 -17.51 9.55
N LYS A 379 -6.78 -17.36 8.23
CA LYS A 379 -6.02 -18.22 7.32
C LYS A 379 -4.62 -17.68 7.08
N ARG A 380 -4.47 -16.36 6.99
CA ARG A 380 -3.16 -15.73 6.68
C ARG A 380 -2.84 -14.58 7.61
N LEU A 381 -1.65 -14.62 8.18
CA LEU A 381 -1.09 -13.57 9.01
C LEU A 381 0.27 -13.13 8.47
N SER A 382 0.44 -11.85 8.13
CA SER A 382 1.73 -11.27 7.74
C SER A 382 2.06 -10.07 8.64
N LEU A 383 3.21 -10.07 9.30
CA LEU A 383 3.63 -9.00 10.20
C LEU A 383 5.11 -8.67 10.05
N THR A 384 5.46 -7.40 10.28
CA THR A 384 6.86 -6.97 10.36
C THR A 384 7.38 -6.91 11.80
N SER A 385 8.67 -7.20 12.01
CA SER A 385 9.32 -7.01 13.33
C SER A 385 10.72 -6.43 13.21
N ASP A 386 11.05 -5.41 14.01
CA ASP A 386 12.39 -4.82 14.05
C ASP A 386 13.44 -5.74 14.70
N ILE A 387 13.00 -6.81 15.38
CA ILE A 387 13.87 -7.89 15.88
C ILE A 387 14.71 -8.50 14.74
N PHE A 388 14.17 -8.59 13.53
CA PHE A 388 14.91 -9.12 12.37
C PHE A 388 16.00 -8.18 11.85
N LYS A 389 15.94 -6.89 12.19
CA LYS A 389 17.00 -5.93 11.87
C LYS A 389 18.02 -5.81 13.00
N THR A 390 17.54 -5.71 14.24
CA THR A 390 18.36 -5.26 15.39
C THR A 390 18.49 -6.27 16.52
N GLY A 391 17.68 -7.33 16.52
CA GLY A 391 17.61 -8.32 17.61
C GLY A 391 18.73 -9.35 17.60
N THR A 392 18.97 -9.94 18.76
CA THR A 392 19.91 -11.07 18.91
C THR A 392 19.32 -12.38 18.36
N LYS A 393 20.15 -13.43 18.21
CA LYS A 393 19.65 -14.78 17.88
C LYS A 393 18.59 -15.27 18.89
N LYS A 394 18.76 -14.92 20.16
CA LYS A 394 17.80 -15.25 21.23
C LYS A 394 16.49 -14.50 21.07
N ASP A 395 16.52 -13.23 20.69
CA ASP A 395 15.29 -12.45 20.45
C ASP A 395 14.48 -13.01 19.28
N ILE A 396 15.16 -13.42 18.20
CA ILE A 396 14.53 -14.09 17.06
C ILE A 396 13.90 -15.41 17.49
N THR A 397 14.65 -16.25 18.21
CA THR A 397 14.16 -17.53 18.72
C THR A 397 12.89 -17.33 19.58
N ASN A 398 12.92 -16.35 20.49
CA ASN A 398 11.78 -16.03 21.34
C ASN A 398 10.56 -15.54 20.54
N LEU A 399 10.78 -14.69 19.53
CA LEU A 399 9.71 -14.18 18.65
C LEU A 399 9.06 -15.34 17.87
N LEU A 400 9.86 -16.22 17.27
CA LEU A 400 9.36 -17.34 16.47
C LEU A 400 8.65 -18.38 17.35
N CYS A 401 9.15 -18.66 18.55
CA CYS A 401 8.44 -19.49 19.53
C CYS A 401 7.11 -18.85 19.99
N ALA A 402 7.08 -17.52 20.18
CA ALA A 402 5.85 -16.81 20.50
C ALA A 402 4.83 -16.87 19.36
N ALA A 403 5.28 -16.77 18.11
CA ALA A 403 4.45 -16.94 16.92
C ALA A 403 3.84 -18.35 16.85
N ALA A 404 4.63 -19.40 17.11
CA ALA A 404 4.12 -20.77 17.17
C ALA A 404 3.05 -20.96 18.28
N ARG A 405 3.27 -20.36 19.46
CA ARG A 405 2.27 -20.39 20.54
C ARG A 405 1.00 -19.63 20.17
N ALA A 406 1.11 -18.54 19.41
CA ALA A 406 -0.03 -17.79 18.88
C ALA A 406 -0.80 -18.59 17.81
N ALA A 407 -0.10 -19.34 16.96
CA ALA A 407 -0.71 -20.16 15.91
C ALA A 407 -1.68 -21.23 16.46
N LYS A 408 -1.49 -21.69 17.70
CA LYS A 408 -2.43 -22.58 18.41
C LYS A 408 -3.83 -21.97 18.64
N LYS A 409 -3.93 -20.64 18.57
CA LYS A 409 -5.18 -19.88 18.67
C LYS A 409 -5.80 -19.61 17.30
N MET A 410 -5.21 -20.15 16.22
CA MET A 410 -5.57 -19.89 14.83
C MET A 410 -5.78 -21.24 14.11
N PRO A 411 -6.90 -21.95 14.37
CA PRO A 411 -7.09 -23.31 13.87
C PRO A 411 -7.17 -23.41 12.33
N SER A 412 -7.61 -22.35 11.66
CA SER A 412 -7.70 -22.28 10.19
C SER A 412 -6.42 -21.75 9.51
N LEU A 413 -5.32 -21.60 10.25
CA LEU A 413 -4.11 -20.97 9.75
C LEU A 413 -3.44 -21.79 8.63
N GLU A 414 -3.43 -21.23 7.43
CA GLU A 414 -2.76 -21.76 6.24
C GLU A 414 -1.36 -21.15 6.06
N MET A 415 -1.15 -19.90 6.48
CA MET A 415 0.11 -19.19 6.31
C MET A 415 0.36 -18.18 7.44
N LEU A 416 1.55 -18.20 8.01
CA LEU A 416 2.06 -17.12 8.87
C LEU A 416 3.42 -16.68 8.36
N GLU A 417 3.56 -15.39 8.05
CA GLU A 417 4.80 -14.82 7.57
C GLU A 417 5.25 -13.67 8.49
N LEU A 418 6.45 -13.79 9.04
CA LEU A 418 7.13 -12.70 9.73
C LEU A 418 8.29 -12.26 8.87
N TRP A 419 8.48 -10.96 8.69
CA TRP A 419 9.56 -10.49 7.84
C TRP A 419 10.00 -9.08 8.20
N ASN A 420 11.25 -8.74 7.90
CA ASN A 420 11.74 -7.37 7.88
C ASN A 420 13.13 -7.40 7.24
N GLY A 421 13.63 -6.25 6.83
CA GLY A 421 15.03 -6.15 6.44
C GLY A 421 15.52 -4.74 6.21
N GLY A 422 16.81 -4.68 5.90
CA GLY A 422 17.53 -3.48 5.49
C GLY A 422 18.88 -3.89 4.90
N LYS A 423 19.73 -2.90 4.65
CA LYS A 423 21.00 -3.05 3.93
C LYS A 423 21.93 -4.16 4.45
N GLU A 424 21.93 -4.41 5.75
CA GLU A 424 22.85 -5.37 6.38
C GLU A 424 22.18 -6.71 6.70
N ARG A 425 20.89 -6.66 7.00
CA ARG A 425 20.16 -7.80 7.55
C ARG A 425 18.75 -7.86 7.03
N ALA A 426 18.38 -9.00 6.46
CA ALA A 426 17.01 -9.31 6.10
C ALA A 426 16.66 -10.71 6.55
N CYS A 427 15.43 -10.90 7.02
CA CYS A 427 14.91 -12.20 7.41
C CYS A 427 13.44 -12.33 7.00
N VAL A 428 13.07 -13.53 6.57
CA VAL A 428 11.69 -13.96 6.32
C VAL A 428 11.52 -15.32 6.98
N PHE A 429 10.60 -15.41 7.92
CA PHE A 429 10.10 -16.67 8.45
C PHE A 429 8.71 -16.90 7.87
N CYS A 430 8.50 -18.04 7.22
CA CYS A 430 7.21 -18.43 6.69
C CYS A 430 6.82 -19.80 7.24
N TYR A 431 5.69 -19.89 7.95
CA TYR A 431 4.96 -21.13 8.11
C TYR A 431 3.89 -21.21 7.03
N ARG A 432 3.77 -22.34 6.35
CA ARG A 432 2.75 -22.61 5.34
C ARG A 432 2.23 -24.04 5.47
N VAL A 433 0.94 -24.24 5.23
CA VAL A 433 0.38 -25.58 5.06
C VAL A 433 0.40 -25.94 3.59
N GLU A 434 1.09 -27.02 3.23
CA GLU A 434 1.07 -27.61 1.90
C GLU A 434 0.44 -29.01 1.97
N ASP A 435 -0.62 -29.23 1.19
CA ASP A 435 -1.53 -30.38 1.25
C ASP A 435 -2.14 -30.59 2.65
N THR A 436 -1.39 -31.27 3.52
CA THR A 436 -1.78 -31.63 4.90
C THR A 436 -0.63 -31.46 5.90
N VAL A 437 0.55 -31.02 5.45
CA VAL A 437 1.76 -30.92 6.27
C VAL A 437 2.15 -29.46 6.42
N GLY A 438 2.56 -29.07 7.63
CA GLY A 438 3.14 -27.75 7.84
C GLY A 438 4.57 -27.69 7.31
N GLU A 439 4.97 -26.58 6.73
CA GLU A 439 6.36 -26.28 6.36
C GLU A 439 6.76 -24.96 7.00
N ILE A 440 7.92 -24.94 7.67
CA ILE A 440 8.60 -23.72 8.07
C ILE A 440 9.77 -23.46 7.14
N THR A 441 9.72 -22.33 6.43
CA THR A 441 10.81 -21.84 5.60
C THR A 441 11.49 -20.66 6.28
N TRP A 442 12.81 -20.77 6.46
CA TRP A 442 13.64 -19.70 7.00
C TRP A 442 14.55 -19.10 5.94
N ARG A 443 14.33 -17.82 5.63
CA ARG A 443 15.14 -17.07 4.67
C ARG A 443 15.84 -15.92 5.36
N GLY A 444 17.09 -15.65 5.00
CA GLY A 444 17.81 -14.53 5.59
C GLY A 444 19.17 -14.24 4.97
N THR A 445 19.69 -13.05 5.24
CA THR A 445 21.09 -12.73 4.94
C THR A 445 21.96 -13.28 6.08
N HIS A 446 23.01 -14.03 5.73
CA HIS A 446 23.90 -14.69 6.69
C HIS A 446 23.15 -15.63 7.68
N LEU A 447 22.32 -16.53 7.16
CA LEU A 447 21.48 -17.48 7.90
C LEU A 447 22.24 -18.33 8.93
N PRO A 448 22.09 -18.09 10.25
CA PRO A 448 22.26 -19.19 11.18
C PRO A 448 21.08 -20.15 11.03
N ALA A 449 21.33 -21.46 11.24
CA ALA A 449 20.26 -22.45 11.35
C ALA A 449 19.23 -22.03 12.41
N LEU A 450 17.96 -22.35 12.18
CA LEU A 450 16.91 -22.15 13.18
C LEU A 450 17.26 -22.92 14.44
N ASP A 451 16.88 -22.37 15.59
CA ASP A 451 17.05 -23.08 16.85
C ASP A 451 16.08 -24.27 16.89
N ASN A 452 16.55 -25.43 17.38
CA ASN A 452 15.71 -26.61 17.59
C ASN A 452 14.48 -26.30 18.47
N GLU A 453 14.56 -25.30 19.36
CA GLU A 453 13.39 -24.85 20.12
C GLU A 453 12.27 -24.32 19.22
N VAL A 454 12.61 -23.58 18.16
CA VAL A 454 11.62 -23.04 17.20
C VAL A 454 10.94 -24.18 16.46
N VAL A 455 11.72 -25.14 15.95
CA VAL A 455 11.19 -26.31 15.23
C VAL A 455 10.23 -27.10 16.11
N ARG A 456 10.62 -27.39 17.36
CA ARG A 456 9.74 -28.06 18.34
C ARG A 456 8.46 -27.25 18.62
N ALA A 457 8.57 -25.94 18.79
CA ALA A 457 7.41 -25.09 19.05
C ALA A 457 6.39 -25.13 17.89
N TRP A 458 6.88 -25.10 16.65
CA TRP A 458 6.04 -25.20 15.46
C TRP A 458 5.49 -26.59 15.22
N ALA A 459 6.22 -27.66 15.52
CA ALA A 459 5.70 -29.03 15.47
C ALA A 459 4.48 -29.18 16.40
N VAL A 460 4.59 -28.67 17.63
CA VAL A 460 3.48 -28.67 18.59
C VAL A 460 2.32 -27.79 18.13
N ALA A 461 2.59 -26.64 17.49
CA ALA A 461 1.54 -25.79 16.93
C ALA A 461 0.82 -26.45 15.74
N SER A 462 1.56 -27.18 14.90
CA SER A 462 1.02 -27.92 13.76
C SER A 462 0.10 -29.05 14.22
N ILE A 463 0.55 -29.86 15.20
CA ILE A 463 -0.26 -30.92 15.83
C ILE A 463 -1.54 -30.36 16.46
N ASN A 464 -1.43 -29.21 17.14
CA ASN A 464 -2.59 -28.53 17.72
C ASN A 464 -3.65 -28.12 16.69
N ASN A 465 -3.24 -27.90 15.44
CA ASN A 465 -4.11 -27.50 14.33
C ASN A 465 -4.37 -28.69 13.37
N ASP A 466 -4.37 -29.92 13.90
CA ASP A 466 -4.70 -31.16 13.20
C ASP A 466 -3.80 -31.46 11.98
N ARG A 467 -2.50 -31.17 12.12
CA ARG A 467 -1.45 -31.51 11.14
C ARG A 467 -0.46 -32.50 11.75
N PRO A 468 0.04 -33.49 10.98
CA PRO A 468 0.83 -34.58 11.53
C PRO A 468 2.24 -34.16 11.98
N ASP A 469 2.86 -33.21 11.27
CA ASP A 469 4.21 -32.74 11.55
C ASP A 469 4.50 -31.40 10.84
N VAL A 470 5.68 -30.84 11.11
CA VAL A 470 6.25 -29.68 10.42
C VAL A 470 7.58 -30.03 9.73
N ARG A 471 7.72 -29.69 8.45
CA ARG A 471 8.98 -29.78 7.70
C ARG A 471 9.77 -28.48 7.84
N GLU A 472 11.09 -28.57 7.86
CA GLU A 472 11.97 -27.41 7.87
C GLU A 472 12.70 -27.27 6.54
N SER A 473 12.67 -26.05 5.99
CA SER A 473 13.48 -25.64 4.85
C SER A 473 14.18 -24.32 5.13
N SER A 474 15.35 -24.11 4.54
CA SER A 474 16.09 -22.86 4.67
C SER A 474 16.65 -22.42 3.32
N GLU A 475 16.48 -21.15 2.97
CA GLU A 475 16.91 -20.59 1.69
C GLU A 475 17.68 -19.27 1.91
N PRO A 476 18.94 -19.16 1.46
CA PRO A 476 19.71 -17.92 1.61
C PRO A 476 19.12 -16.76 0.82
N ILE A 477 19.02 -15.61 1.47
CA ILE A 477 18.83 -14.32 0.81
C ILE A 477 20.22 -13.76 0.54
N LYS A 478 20.52 -13.48 -0.74
CA LYS A 478 21.79 -12.85 -1.07
C LYS A 478 21.77 -11.40 -0.57
N ALA A 479 22.78 -11.03 0.21
CA ALA A 479 22.88 -9.67 0.78
C ALA A 479 22.88 -8.59 -0.31
N GLU A 480 23.46 -8.90 -1.47
CA GLU A 480 23.51 -8.02 -2.63
C GLU A 480 22.15 -7.76 -3.30
N ASP A 481 21.14 -8.58 -3.00
CA ASP A 481 19.78 -8.45 -3.53
C ASP A 481 18.85 -7.66 -2.60
N VAL A 482 19.31 -7.29 -1.40
CA VAL A 482 18.51 -6.61 -0.38
C VAL A 482 19.27 -5.43 0.25
N ALA A 483 19.15 -4.26 -0.39
CA ALA A 483 19.57 -2.97 0.14
C ALA A 483 18.50 -2.31 1.04
N SER A 484 17.22 -2.68 0.89
CA SER A 484 16.10 -2.08 1.61
C SER A 484 15.04 -3.09 2.04
N ALA A 485 14.20 -2.73 3.02
CA ALA A 485 13.05 -3.54 3.44
C ALA A 485 12.12 -3.89 2.27
N ARG A 486 11.95 -2.96 1.32
CA ARG A 486 11.09 -3.14 0.14
C ARG A 486 11.57 -4.29 -0.75
N GLN A 487 12.87 -4.53 -0.84
CA GLN A 487 13.41 -5.62 -1.63
C GLN A 487 13.19 -7.00 -1.00
N VAL A 488 12.92 -7.07 0.31
CA VAL A 488 12.51 -8.29 0.99
C VAL A 488 11.18 -8.82 0.46
N LEU A 489 10.31 -7.94 -0.06
CA LEU A 489 9.02 -8.31 -0.66
C LEU A 489 9.15 -9.37 -1.78
N LYS A 490 10.30 -9.43 -2.48
CA LYS A 490 10.58 -10.45 -3.51
C LYS A 490 10.58 -11.88 -2.97
N TYR A 491 10.88 -12.05 -1.68
CA TYR A 491 11.02 -13.34 -1.00
C TYR A 491 9.78 -13.73 -0.20
N LEU A 492 8.75 -12.89 -0.21
CA LEU A 492 7.52 -13.12 0.53
C LEU A 492 6.55 -14.00 -0.26
N ALA A 493 6.04 -15.00 0.43
CA ALA A 493 4.89 -15.79 0.01
C ALA A 493 3.63 -14.93 -0.15
N SER A 494 3.50 -13.89 0.68
CA SER A 494 2.32 -13.03 0.77
C SER A 494 2.47 -11.68 0.07
N LYS A 495 3.42 -11.53 -0.86
CA LYS A 495 3.78 -10.23 -1.48
C LYS A 495 2.56 -9.40 -1.96
N ASP A 496 1.62 -10.01 -2.66
CA ASP A 496 0.45 -9.34 -3.25
C ASP A 496 -0.65 -9.01 -2.19
N GLN A 497 -0.51 -9.55 -0.98
CA GLN A 497 -1.36 -9.22 0.17
C GLN A 497 -0.75 -8.08 0.99
N VAL A 498 0.58 -8.07 1.09
CA VAL A 498 1.35 -7.05 1.83
C VAL A 498 1.32 -5.70 1.13
N MET A 499 1.50 -5.71 -0.19
CA MET A 499 1.56 -4.49 -1.00
C MET A 499 0.98 -4.79 -2.39
N HIS A 500 0.13 -3.89 -2.89
CA HIS A 500 -0.39 -3.88 -4.24
C HIS A 500 0.74 -3.99 -5.27
N SER A 501 0.54 -4.79 -6.32
CA SER A 501 1.61 -5.16 -7.26
C SER A 501 2.27 -3.95 -7.95
N VAL A 502 1.50 -2.89 -8.23
CA VAL A 502 2.04 -1.63 -8.77
C VAL A 502 2.92 -0.89 -7.75
N SER A 503 2.54 -0.90 -6.47
CA SER A 503 3.35 -0.31 -5.41
C SER A 503 4.62 -1.12 -5.17
N ALA A 504 4.49 -2.45 -5.09
CA ALA A 504 5.61 -3.36 -4.90
C ALA A 504 6.63 -3.27 -6.04
N CYS A 505 6.20 -3.29 -7.30
CA CYS A 505 7.13 -3.25 -8.45
C CYS A 505 8.00 -1.98 -8.45
N ARG A 506 7.41 -0.83 -8.11
CA ARG A 506 8.11 0.45 -8.02
C ARG A 506 9.01 0.53 -6.79
N ALA A 507 8.52 0.06 -5.65
CA ALA A 507 9.21 0.07 -4.36
C ALA A 507 10.47 -0.81 -4.34
N ILE A 508 10.42 -1.97 -5.01
CA ILE A 508 11.52 -2.93 -5.09
C ILE A 508 12.67 -2.38 -5.95
N GLY A 509 12.34 -1.64 -7.01
CA GLY A 509 13.29 -1.02 -7.95
C GLY A 509 14.17 -2.02 -8.73
N LYS A 510 14.84 -1.53 -9.78
CA LYS A 510 16.00 -2.19 -10.39
C LYS A 510 17.28 -1.58 -9.80
N ARG A 511 18.29 -2.43 -9.54
CA ARG A 511 19.62 -2.03 -9.09
C ARG A 511 20.27 -1.17 -10.18
N ASN A 512 20.27 0.16 -10.06
CA ASN A 512 21.14 0.97 -10.89
C ASN A 512 22.56 0.82 -10.35
N ARG A 513 23.53 0.48 -11.22
CA ARG A 513 24.97 0.44 -10.86
C ARG A 513 25.51 1.77 -10.34
N ASN A 514 24.73 2.85 -10.47
CA ASN A 514 25.05 4.20 -9.99
C ASN A 514 24.31 4.60 -8.70
N ASP A 515 23.46 3.74 -8.11
CA ASP A 515 22.84 4.02 -6.79
C ASP A 515 23.85 3.86 -5.63
N SER A 516 25.15 3.69 -5.93
CA SER A 516 26.25 3.90 -4.98
C SER A 516 26.27 5.31 -4.37
N ASP A 517 25.51 6.25 -4.96
CA ASP A 517 25.41 7.63 -4.49
C ASP A 517 24.41 7.80 -3.33
N GLU A 518 23.69 6.74 -2.90
CA GLU A 518 23.00 6.73 -1.60
C GLU A 518 24.00 6.81 -0.41
N ASP A 519 25.31 6.66 -0.64
CA ASP A 519 26.32 6.40 0.40
C ASP A 519 27.50 7.40 0.51
N GLU A 520 27.63 8.46 -0.30
CA GLU A 520 28.79 9.36 -0.18
C GLU A 520 28.68 10.47 0.89
N MET A 521 27.72 10.40 1.81
CA MET A 521 27.59 11.38 2.92
C MET A 521 28.04 10.87 4.30
N LYS A 522 28.91 9.84 4.37
CA LYS A 522 29.68 9.53 5.58
C LYS A 522 31.11 9.10 5.23
N GLY A 523 32.02 10.06 5.09
CA GLY A 523 33.43 9.70 4.88
C GLY A 523 34.41 10.85 4.67
N SER A 524 34.44 11.85 5.55
CA SER A 524 35.66 12.68 5.65
C SER A 524 35.94 13.13 7.08
N LYS A 525 36.17 12.16 7.97
CA LYS A 525 37.16 12.35 9.03
C LYS A 525 38.51 12.02 8.44
N ARG A 526 39.16 13.00 7.80
CA ARG A 526 40.61 12.94 7.58
C ARG A 526 41.27 12.95 8.96
N THR A 527 41.71 11.76 9.38
CA THR A 527 42.85 11.59 10.26
C THR A 527 44.01 12.44 9.72
N ARG A 528 44.36 13.48 10.46
CA ARG A 528 45.69 14.08 10.45
C ARG A 528 46.27 13.85 11.84
N ASN A 529 46.98 12.75 11.99
CA ASN A 529 48.13 12.69 12.88
C ASN A 529 49.37 12.55 11.98
N ASP A 530 50.29 13.48 12.23
CA ASP A 530 51.74 13.42 12.13
C ASP A 530 52.39 13.09 10.78
N ILE A 531 53.19 14.05 10.28
CA ILE A 531 54.64 13.92 10.09
C ILE A 531 55.25 15.34 9.96
N ASN A 532 56.28 15.56 10.77
CA ASN A 532 57.25 16.67 10.90
C ASN A 532 56.84 17.96 11.60
#